data_AF-A0A1B1YXA3-F1
#
_entry.id   AF-A0A1B1YXA3-F1
#
_cell.length_a   1.000
_cell.length_b   1.000
_cell.length_c   1.000
_cell.angle_alpha   90.00
_cell.angle_beta   90.00
_cell.angle_gamma   90.00
#
_symmetry.space_group_name_H-M   'P 1'
#
loop_
_entity.id
_entity.type
_entity.pdbx_description
1 polymer ?
#
loop_
_entity_poly.entity_id
_entity_poly.type
_entity_poly.pdbx_seq_one_letter_code
_entity_poly.pdbx_strand_id
1 'polypeptide(L)' 'MYMPAMVATARTAWSRALKQRLAVAGKPPLLILGAMMRKLLCVAYGVRKSGRPFHSSLHSMAG' A
#
# COMPACT_ATOMS: atom_id res chain seq x y z
N MET A 1 -3.30 10.46 -8.19
CA MET A 1 -3.27 8.98 -8.26
C MET A 1 -4.44 8.36 -7.49
N TYR A 2 -5.70 8.67 -7.84
CA TYR A 2 -6.87 8.10 -7.14
C TYR A 2 -7.16 6.66 -7.57
N MET A 3 -7.21 6.42 -8.89
CA MET A 3 -7.41 5.10 -9.50
C MET A 3 -6.38 4.03 -9.07
N PRO A 4 -5.05 4.25 -9.15
CA PRO A 4 -4.10 3.20 -8.79
C PRO A 4 -4.06 2.93 -7.28
N ALA A 5 -4.41 3.90 -6.43
CA ALA A 5 -4.57 3.66 -5.01
C ALA A 5 -5.77 2.75 -4.72
N MET A 6 -6.93 3.02 -5.32
CA MET A 6 -8.10 2.14 -5.19
C MET A 6 -7.84 0.73 -5.73
N VAL A 7 -7.25 0.62 -6.93
CA VAL A 7 -6.94 -0.68 -7.55
C VAL A 7 -5.91 -1.46 -6.73
N ALA A 8 -4.89 -0.80 -6.19
CA ALA A 8 -3.93 -1.45 -5.31
C ALA A 8 -4.61 -1.96 -4.03
N THR A 9 -5.48 -1.15 -3.42
CA THR A 9 -6.28 -1.51 -2.22
C THR A 9 -7.15 -2.76 -2.47
N ALA A 10 -7.73 -2.86 -3.66
CA ALA A 10 -8.63 -3.95 -4.04
C ALA A 10 -7.88 -5.23 -4.43
N ARG A 11 -6.78 -5.11 -5.20
CA ARG A 11 -6.07 -6.25 -5.79
C ARG A 11 -4.96 -6.86 -4.94
N THR A 12 -4.47 -6.17 -3.91
CA THR A 12 -3.29 -6.64 -3.17
C THR A 12 -3.54 -6.87 -1.68
N ALA A 13 -3.23 -8.07 -1.18
CA ALA A 13 -3.48 -8.45 0.22
C ALA A 13 -2.73 -7.58 1.23
N TRP A 14 -1.48 -7.18 0.93
CA TRP A 14 -0.67 -6.30 1.80
C TRP A 14 -1.30 -4.91 1.99
N SER A 15 -2.01 -4.42 0.99
CA SER A 15 -2.63 -3.10 1.01
C SER A 15 -3.91 -3.09 1.88
N ARG A 16 -4.60 -4.24 1.95
CA ARG A 16 -5.73 -4.47 2.86
C ARG A 16 -5.27 -4.51 4.31
N ALA A 17 -4.14 -5.16 4.60
CA ALA A 17 -3.54 -5.16 5.94
C ALA A 17 -3.15 -3.73 6.38
N LEU A 18 -2.58 -2.93 5.48
CA LEU A 18 -2.29 -1.52 5.77
C LEU A 18 -3.58 -0.73 6.04
N LYS A 19 -4.60 -0.86 5.19
CA LYS A 19 -5.90 -0.21 5.38
C LYS A 19 -6.54 -0.61 6.70
N GLN A 20 -6.51 -1.88 7.07
CA GLN A 20 -7.05 -2.38 8.33
C GLN A 20 -6.33 -1.79 9.54
N ARG A 21 -4.99 -1.68 9.51
CA ARG A 21 -4.22 -1.04 10.58
C ARG A 21 -4.57 0.44 10.76
N LEU A 22 -4.73 1.17 9.65
CA LEU A 22 -5.13 2.58 9.74
C LEU A 22 -6.60 2.76 10.12
N ALA A 23 -7.47 1.82 9.74
CA ALA A 23 -8.87 1.81 10.16
C ALA A 23 -9.02 1.50 11.65
N VAL A 24 -8.26 0.55 12.20
CA VAL A 24 -8.17 0.28 13.64
C VAL A 24 -7.64 1.50 14.40
N ALA A 25 -6.74 2.27 13.79
CA ALA A 25 -6.26 3.55 14.34
C ALA A 25 -7.29 4.71 14.23
N GLY A 26 -8.52 4.46 13.77
CA GLY A 26 -9.60 5.45 13.70
C GLY A 26 -9.39 6.54 12.63
N LYS A 27 -8.50 6.33 11.67
CA LYS A 27 -8.17 7.36 10.67
C LYS A 27 -9.25 7.47 9.59
N PRO A 28 -9.57 8.69 9.13
CA PRO A 28 -10.55 8.89 8.06
C PRO A 28 -10.08 8.27 6.73
N PRO A 29 -11.00 7.76 5.90
CA PRO A 29 -10.69 6.96 4.71
C PRO A 29 -9.83 7.69 3.67
N LEU A 30 -9.96 9.01 3.54
CA LEU A 30 -9.09 9.82 2.66
C LEU A 30 -7.64 9.82 3.12
N LEU A 31 -7.40 9.83 4.43
CA LEU A 31 -6.05 9.81 5.00
C LEU A 31 -5.41 8.43 4.82
N ILE A 32 -6.21 7.37 4.89
CA ILE A 32 -5.77 6.01 4.53
C ILE A 32 -5.35 5.97 3.06
N LEU A 33 -6.17 6.53 2.17
CA LEU A 33 -5.87 6.56 0.74
C LEU A 33 -4.59 7.37 0.45
N GLY A 34 -4.39 8.50 1.12
CA GLY A 34 -3.15 9.30 1.02
C GLY A 34 -1.91 8.52 1.48
N ALA A 35 -2.00 7.82 2.61
CA ALA A 35 -0.93 6.94 3.10
C ALA A 35 -0.63 5.79 2.11
N MET A 36 -1.67 5.23 1.49
CA MET A 36 -1.53 4.22 0.45
C MET A 36 -0.84 4.78 -0.80
N MET A 37 -1.23 5.98 -1.27
CA MET A 37 -0.56 6.65 -2.39
C MET A 37 0.93 6.85 -2.11
N ARG A 38 1.29 7.34 -0.91
CA ARG A 38 2.69 7.52 -0.49
C ARG A 38 3.45 6.19 -0.55
N LYS A 39 2.89 5.11 0.00
CA LYS A 39 3.54 3.80 0.02
C LYS A 39 3.68 3.19 -1.37
N LEU A 40 2.67 3.33 -2.23
CA LEU A 40 2.74 2.90 -3.64
C LEU A 40 3.82 3.64 -4.42
N LEU A 41 3.97 4.95 -4.18
CA LEU A 41 5.02 5.75 -4.82
C LEU A 41 6.41 5.25 -4.44
N CYS A 42 6.63 4.97 -3.15
CA CYS A 42 7.89 4.40 -2.67
C CYS A 42 8.18 3.02 -3.26
N VAL A 43 7.15 2.17 -3.37
CA VAL A 43 7.28 0.84 -3.99
C VAL A 43 7.62 0.96 -5.47
N ALA A 44 6.89 1.77 -6.23
CA ALA A 44 7.14 1.96 -7.66
C ALA A 44 8.54 2.54 -7.91
N TYR A 45 8.96 3.51 -7.09
CA TYR A 45 10.30 4.06 -7.15
C TYR A 45 11.37 3.03 -6.78
N GLY A 46 11.13 2.21 -5.74
CA GLY A 46 12.03 1.15 -5.31
C GLY A 46 12.21 0.05 -6.36
N VAL A 47 11.12 -0.39 -7.00
CA VAL A 47 11.16 -1.37 -8.11
C VAL A 47 11.95 -0.80 -9.29
N ARG A 48 11.65 0.45 -9.69
CA ARG A 48 12.36 1.10 -10.80
C ARG A 48 13.85 1.29 -10.51
N LYS A 49 14.21 1.65 -9.27
CA LYS A 49 15.60 1.90 -8.86
C LYS A 49 16.40 0.62 -8.63
N SER A 50 15.77 -0.41 -8.05
CA SER A 50 16.43 -1.68 -7.73
C SER A 50 16.46 -2.66 -8.90
N GLY A 51 15.64 -2.46 -9.93
CA GLY A 51 15.45 -3.42 -11.03
C GLY A 51 14.86 -4.77 -10.62
N ARG A 52 14.49 -4.93 -9.34
CA ARG A 52 13.92 -6.16 -8.79
C ARG A 52 12.39 -6.05 -8.78
N PRO A 53 11.67 -7.11 -9.19
CA PRO A 53 10.22 -7.13 -9.16
C PRO A 53 9.70 -6.96 -7.73
N PHE A 54 8.48 -6.43 -7.61
CA PHE A 54 7.86 -6.18 -6.32
C PHE A 54 7.62 -7.49 -5.55
N HIS A 55 8.24 -7.63 -4.38
CA HIS A 55 8.01 -8.75 -3.46
C HIS A 55 6.95 -8.39 -2.41
N SER A 56 5.76 -8.98 -2.55
CA SER A 56 4.61 -8.77 -1.66
C SER A 56 4.80 -9.36 -0.26
N SER A 57 5.65 -10.38 -0.10
CA SER A 57 5.97 -11.04 1.17
C SER A 57 6.65 -10.11 2.17
N LEU A 58 7.51 -9.20 1.73
CA LEU A 58 8.19 -8.21 2.58
C LEU A 58 7.23 -7.14 3.14
N HIS A 59 6.02 -7.04 2.58
CA HIS A 59 5.04 -6.00 2.91
C HIS A 59 3.83 -6.54 3.67
N SER A 60 3.69 -7.87 3.75
CA SER A 60 2.73 -8.57 4.57
C SER A 60 3.42 -9.00 5.87
N MET A 61 3.49 -8.11 6.84
CA MET A 61 3.77 -8.54 8.21
C MET A 61 2.53 -9.26 8.74
N ALA A 62 2.49 -10.57 8.50
CA ALA A 62 1.82 -11.51 9.38
C ALA A 62 2.90 -12.02 10.35
N GLY A 63 2.71 -11.77 11.64
CA GLY A 63 3.60 -12.27 12.72
C GLY A 63 4.92 -11.53 12.81
#